data_AF-A0A535A6Z8-F1
#
_entry.id   AF-A0A535A6Z8-F1
#
_cell.length_a   1.000
_cell.length_b   1.000
_cell.length_c   1.000
_cell.angle_alpha   90.00
_cell.angle_beta   90.00
_cell.angle_gamma   90.00
#
_symmetry.space_group_name_H-M   'P 1'
#
loop_
_entity.id
_entity.type
_entity.pdbx_description
1 polymer ?
#
loop_
_entity_poly.entity_id
_entity_poly.type
_entity_poly.pdbx_seq_one_letter_code
_entity_poly.pdbx_strand_id
1 'polypeptide(L)' 'NTSLTVVVTLTTLLLLGPPTIRTFTLALLIGVASGTYSSIFNASQILVAWHEWDAKRKAKAGETRRQRPATR' A
#
# COMPACT_ATOMS: atom_id res chain seq x y z
N ASN A 1 0.09 -11.02 6.33
CA ASN A 1 -0.17 -12.47 6.18
C ASN A 1 -1.33 -12.80 5.24
N THR A 2 -2.30 -11.90 5.08
CA THR A 2 -3.50 -12.10 4.25
C THR A 2 -3.22 -12.33 2.76
N SER A 3 -2.23 -11.64 2.19
CA SER A 3 -1.84 -11.78 0.78
C SER A 3 -1.16 -13.11 0.47
N LEU A 4 -0.28 -13.59 1.36
CA LEU A 4 0.40 -14.88 1.22
C LEU A 4 -0.62 -16.03 1.26
N THR A 5 -1.58 -15.99 2.19
CA THR A 5 -2.60 -17.03 2.29
C THR A 5 -3.47 -17.12 1.04
N VAL A 6 -3.86 -15.98 0.45
CA VAL A 6 -4.69 -15.94 -0.77
C VAL A 6 -3.95 -16.52 -1.99
N VAL A 7 -2.67 -16.20 -2.16
CA VAL A 7 -1.87 -16.75 -3.27
C VAL A 7 -1.75 -18.27 -3.15
N VAL A 8 -1.54 -18.79 -1.93
CA VAL A 8 -1.46 -20.23 -1.67
C VAL A 8 -2.80 -20.92 -1.94
N THR A 9 -3.94 -20.36 -1.50
CA THR A 9 -5.26 -20.96 -1.80
C THR A 9 -5.58 -20.95 -3.28
N LEU A 10 -5.32 -19.85 -4.00
CA LEU A 10 -5.59 -19.78 -5.45
C LEU A 10 -4.69 -20.74 -6.24
N THR A 11 -3.43 -20.91 -5.85
CA THR A 11 -2.52 -21.88 -6.46
C THR A 11 -2.99 -23.31 -6.23
N THR A 12 -3.48 -23.61 -5.01
CA THR A 12 -4.05 -24.91 -4.67
C THR A 12 -5.33 -25.19 -5.46
N LEU A 13 -6.23 -24.21 -5.57
CA LEU A 13 -7.43 -24.33 -6.40
C LEU A 13 -7.09 -24.50 -7.88
N LEU A 14 -6.02 -23.88 -8.37
CA LEU A 14 -5.61 -24.01 -9.76
C LEU A 14 -5.13 -25.43 -10.08
N LEU A 15 -4.39 -26.04 -9.16
CA LEU A 15 -3.80 -27.38 -9.32
C LEU A 15 -4.81 -28.50 -9.03
N LEU A 16 -5.55 -28.39 -7.92
CA LEU A 16 -6.48 -29.43 -7.45
C LEU A 16 -7.94 -29.19 -7.86
N GLY A 17 -8.28 -27.99 -8.34
CA GLY A 17 -9.66 -27.63 -8.66
C GLY A 17 -10.15 -28.19 -10.01
N PRO A 18 -11.48 -28.33 -10.15
CA PRO A 18 -12.11 -28.84 -11.37
C PRO A 18 -11.88 -27.91 -12.57
N PRO A 19 -11.83 -28.46 -13.80
CA PRO A 19 -11.48 -27.70 -15.01
C PRO A 19 -12.40 -26.51 -15.29
N THR A 20 -13.68 -26.60 -14.92
CA THR A 20 -14.69 -25.54 -15.08
C THR A 20 -14.31 -24.23 -14.39
N ILE A 21 -13.56 -24.27 -13.29
CA ILE A 21 -13.17 -23.06 -12.52
C ILE A 21 -11.71 -22.65 -12.75
N ARG A 22 -10.92 -23.41 -13.51
CA ARG A 22 -9.48 -23.13 -13.68
C ARG A 22 -9.22 -21.80 -14.38
N THR A 23 -9.94 -21.49 -15.44
CA THR A 23 -9.84 -20.22 -16.16
C THR A 23 -10.22 -19.02 -15.28
N PHE A 24 -11.27 -19.15 -14.48
CA PHE A 24 -11.66 -18.13 -13.49
C PHE A 24 -10.60 -17.95 -12.39
N THR A 25 -10.08 -19.06 -11.86
CA THR A 25 -9.04 -19.06 -10.83
C THR A 25 -7.73 -18.47 -11.35
N LEU A 26 -7.36 -18.73 -12.61
CA LEU A 26 -6.23 -18.09 -13.28
C LEU A 26 -6.38 -16.56 -13.35
N ALA A 27 -7.56 -16.09 -13.78
CA ALA A 27 -7.86 -14.66 -13.83
C ALA A 27 -7.77 -14.01 -12.44
N LEU A 28 -8.31 -14.68 -11.40
CA LEU A 28 -8.20 -14.24 -10.01
C LEU A 28 -6.75 -14.21 -9.52
N LEU A 29 -5.94 -15.22 -9.86
CA LEU A 29 -4.54 -15.28 -9.47
C LEU A 29 -3.75 -14.09 -10.03
N ILE A 30 -3.97 -13.76 -11.31
CA ILE A 30 -3.34 -12.59 -11.95
C ILE A 30 -3.86 -11.28 -11.36
N GLY A 31 -5.18 -11.17 -11.13
CA GLY A 31 -5.81 -10.00 -10.53
C GLY A 31 -5.32 -9.72 -9.11
N VAL A 32 -5.20 -10.76 -8.29
CA VAL A 32 -4.69 -10.65 -6.92
C VAL A 32 -3.19 -10.39 -6.92
N ALA A 33 -2.40 -11.06 -7.76
CA ALA A 33 -0.97 -10.82 -7.83
C ALA A 33 -0.65 -9.36 -8.19
N SER A 34 -1.33 -8.84 -9.23
CA SER A 34 -1.18 -7.44 -9.67
C SER A 34 -1.72 -6.44 -8.64
N GLY A 35 -2.90 -6.69 -8.05
CA GLY A 35 -3.49 -5.83 -7.03
C GLY A 35 -2.73 -5.81 -5.71
N THR A 36 -2.14 -6.94 -5.31
CA THR A 36 -1.34 -7.05 -4.07
C THR A 36 -0.03 -6.27 -4.20
N TYR A 37 0.69 -6.42 -5.33
CA TYR A 37 1.91 -5.66 -5.58
C TYR A 37 1.62 -4.15 -5.67
N SER A 38 0.55 -3.75 -6.37
CA SER A 38 0.16 -2.34 -6.49
C SER A 38 -0.25 -1.73 -5.15
N SER A 39 -1.02 -2.46 -4.33
CA SER A 39 -1.48 -1.96 -3.02
C SER A 39 -0.33 -1.77 -2.03
N ILE A 40 0.62 -2.71 -1.94
CA ILE A 40 1.76 -2.62 -1.02
C ILE A 40 2.67 -1.45 -1.40
N PHE A 41 2.97 -1.28 -2.70
CA PHE A 41 3.83 -0.18 -3.15
C PHE A 41 3.13 1.17 -3.02
N ASN A 42 1.90 1.30 -3.48
CA ASN A 42 1.19 2.57 -3.48
C ASN A 42 0.84 3.06 -2.06
N ALA A 43 0.44 2.16 -1.16
CA ALA A 43 0.19 2.52 0.24
C ALA A 43 1.48 2.97 0.95
N SER A 44 2.63 2.35 0.65
CA SER A 44 3.92 2.77 1.22
C SER A 44 4.32 4.18 0.77
N GLN A 45 4.15 4.50 -0.52
CA GLN A 45 4.48 5.81 -1.07
C GLN A 45 3.58 6.90 -0.49
N ILE A 46 2.28 6.62 -0.32
CA ILE A 46 1.33 7.55 0.29
C ILE A 46 1.64 7.82 1.77
N LEU A 47 2.06 6.80 2.53
CA LEU A 47 2.44 6.97 3.93
C LEU A 47 3.69 7.84 4.08
N VAL A 48 4.69 7.62 3.23
CA VAL A 48 5.93 8.42 3.23
C VAL A 48 5.64 9.87 2.82
N ALA A 49 4.85 10.08 1.76
CA ALA A 49 4.45 11.42 1.34
C ALA A 49 3.70 12.18 2.45
N TRP A 50 2.88 11.47 3.24
CA TRP A 50 2.17 12.06 4.37
C TRP A 50 3.12 12.47 5.50
N HIS A 51 4.11 11.64 5.82
CA HIS A 51 5.17 11.95 6.79
C HIS A 51 5.98 13.19 6.39
N GLU A 52 6.36 13.31 5.12
CA GLU A 52 7.08 14.50 4.63
C GLU A 52 6.23 15.78 4.71
N TRP A 53 4.94 15.68 4.43
CA TRP A 53 4.01 16.80 4.53
C TRP A 53 3.84 17.28 5.97
N ASP A 54 3.70 16.36 6.92
CA ASP A 54 3.59 16.70 8.34
C ASP A 54 4.90 17.30 8.87
N ALA A 55 6.05 16.77 8.45
CA ALA A 55 7.37 17.30 8.80
C ALA A 55 7.58 18.73 8.27
N LYS A 56 7.23 18.99 7.01
CA LYS A 56 7.31 20.34 6.40
C LYS A 56 6.39 21.35 7.09
N ARG A 57 5.19 20.93 7.52
CA ARG A 57 4.26 21.77 8.30
C ARG A 57 4.85 22.16 9.66
N LYS A 58 5.45 21.20 10.37
CA LYS A 58 6.08 21.44 11.68
C LYS A 58 7.32 22.34 11.57
N ALA A 59 8.12 22.19 10.52
CA ALA A 59 9.27 23.05 10.24
C ALA A 59 8.84 24.52 10.03
N LYS A 60 7.83 24.77 9.19
CA LYS A 60 7.29 26.12 8.96
C LYS A 60 6.73 26.74 10.26
N ALA A 61 6.00 25.98 11.06
CA ALA A 61 5.45 26.47 12.32
C ALA A 61 6.53 26.84 13.35
N GLY A 62 7.65 26.10 13.37
CA GLY A 62 8.81 26.42 14.22
C GLY A 62 9.54 27.68 13.78
N GLU A 63 9.64 27.91 12.48
CA GLU A 63 10.29 29.08 11.89
C GLU A 63 9.48 30.36 12.13
N THR A 64 8.15 30.31 12.02
CA THR A 64 7.26 31.43 12.38
C THR A 64 7.38 31.82 13.86
N ARG A 65 7.69 30.87 14.75
CA ARG A 65 7.87 31.14 16.20
C ARG A 65 9.23 31.78 16.52
N ARG A 66 10.29 31.46 15.75
CA ARG A 66 11.62 32.08 15.89
C ARG A 66 11.67 33.48 15.29
N GLN A 67 10.90 33.73 14.25
CA GLN A 67 10.85 35.02 13.57
C GLN A 67 9.95 36.06 14.25
N ARG A 68 9.17 35.73 15.29
CA ARG A 68 8.59 36.76 16.16
C ARG A 68 9.75 37.38 16.92
N PRO A 69 10.24 38.57 16.53
CA PRO A 69 11.14 39.30 17.40
C PRO A 69 10.30 39.58 18.64
N ALA A 70 10.87 39.41 19.82
CA ALA A 70 10.32 40.05 20.99
C ALA A 70 10.44 41.55 20.74
N THR A 71 9.45 42.13 20.04
CA THR A 71 9.26 43.57 19.93
C THR A 71 9.00 44.04 21.34
N ARG A 72 10.08 44.50 21.97
CA ARG A 72 10.09 45.16 23.26
C ARG A 72 10.51 46.60 23.01
#